data_AF-A0A1W1ZPC3-F1
#
_entry.id   AF-A0A1W1ZPC3-F1
#
_cell.length_a   1.000
_cell.length_b   1.000
_cell.length_c   1.000
_cell.angle_alpha   90.00
_cell.angle_beta   90.00
_cell.angle_gamma   90.00
#
_symmetry.space_group_name_H-M   'P 1'
#
loop_
_entity.id
_entity.type
_entity.pdbx_description
1 polymer ?
#
loop_
_entity_poly.entity_id
_entity_poly.type
_entity_poly.pdbx_seq_one_letter_code
_entity_poly.pdbx_strand_id
1 'polypeptide(L)'
;MAFKRIIKLISMVVMGLFLSSSGVFSEVLVKDDFEGSRPEGYSLWLQNTNCCTDTTVDFITDVVHSGSKSVRVNYVLDDSPRGDCQLHQDNNTSLIYKVSGNVTHYFFRGYFRIETAEDHFCNNPIIQRKLVYFKPQGWGSGSWAFFIVAWPWGSNCTQNGYNVSVAYGNAGGTGTTLWGDDGSAGFDTKNNHVYPNQWYYLEMEAKYASYGNDSLKVWMSASGSDPVLIFDRTGLALRSPSDVENNIGLGVVEVGRQVDVSRSDYSLGHINEFRYWDDIVISTEKVGPISSVAVPGPPQNFKINITP
;
A
#
# COMPACT_ATOMS: atom_id res chain seq x y z
N MET A 1 -48.53 -11.77 -75.15
CA MET A 1 -48.87 -10.49 -74.48
C MET A 1 -48.97 -10.73 -72.98
N ALA A 2 -48.18 -9.97 -72.20
CA ALA A 2 -48.26 -9.68 -70.76
C ALA A 2 -48.45 -10.87 -69.79
N PHE A 3 -47.44 -11.43 -69.10
CA PHE A 3 -46.52 -10.84 -68.10
C PHE A 3 -47.21 -10.03 -66.98
N LYS A 4 -47.38 -10.64 -65.81
CA LYS A 4 -47.56 -10.06 -64.45
C LYS A 4 -47.81 -11.22 -63.47
N ARG A 5 -47.24 -11.33 -62.26
CA ARG A 5 -46.19 -10.63 -61.52
C ARG A 5 -45.88 -11.56 -60.32
N ILE A 6 -44.64 -11.98 -60.17
CA ILE A 6 -44.12 -12.63 -58.96
C ILE A 6 -43.80 -11.51 -57.98
N ILE A 7 -44.49 -11.47 -56.83
CA ILE A 7 -44.12 -10.61 -55.70
C ILE A 7 -43.28 -11.47 -54.75
N LYS A 8 -41.95 -11.33 -54.85
CA LYS A 8 -41.00 -11.73 -53.80
C LYS A 8 -41.12 -10.73 -52.66
N LEU A 9 -41.59 -11.18 -51.50
CA LEU A 9 -41.35 -10.48 -50.24
C LEU A 9 -39.91 -10.79 -49.80
N ILE A 10 -39.00 -9.83 -50.00
CA ILE A 10 -37.69 -9.83 -49.35
C ILE A 10 -37.94 -9.29 -47.94
N SER A 11 -38.03 -10.19 -46.96
CA SER A 11 -37.89 -9.80 -45.56
C SER A 11 -36.43 -9.38 -45.34
N MET A 12 -36.18 -8.07 -45.37
CA MET A 12 -34.99 -7.46 -44.80
C MET A 12 -35.04 -7.71 -43.29
N VAL A 13 -34.40 -8.79 -42.85
CA VAL A 13 -33.96 -8.91 -41.45
C VAL A 13 -32.82 -7.92 -41.30
N VAL A 14 -33.15 -6.73 -40.81
CA VAL A 14 -32.17 -5.80 -40.24
C VAL A 14 -31.65 -6.48 -38.97
N MET A 15 -30.63 -7.31 -39.14
CA MET A 15 -29.85 -7.88 -38.06
C MET A 15 -29.01 -6.73 -37.50
N GLY A 16 -29.64 -5.97 -36.61
CA GLY A 16 -28.96 -4.95 -35.82
C GLY A 16 -27.84 -5.62 -35.04
N LEU A 17 -26.60 -5.38 -35.47
CA LEU A 17 -25.43 -5.57 -34.62
C LEU A 17 -25.63 -4.65 -33.40
N PHE A 18 -26.20 -5.19 -32.33
CA PHE A 18 -25.88 -4.70 -31.00
C PHE A 18 -24.44 -5.11 -30.73
N LEU A 19 -23.52 -4.23 -31.13
CA LEU A 19 -22.22 -4.13 -30.48
C LEU A 19 -22.52 -3.79 -29.02
N SER A 20 -22.74 -4.81 -28.20
CA SER A 20 -22.59 -4.68 -26.76
C SER A 20 -21.13 -4.32 -26.54
N SER A 21 -20.84 -3.02 -26.51
CA SER A 21 -19.65 -2.53 -25.84
C SER A 21 -19.76 -3.07 -24.43
N SER A 22 -19.05 -4.15 -24.14
CA SER A 22 -18.70 -4.54 -22.79
C SER A 22 -17.88 -3.38 -22.24
N GLY A 23 -18.60 -2.36 -21.75
CA GLY A 23 -18.03 -1.29 -20.97
C GLY A 23 -17.31 -1.99 -19.83
N VAL A 24 -16.00 -1.82 -19.78
CA VAL A 24 -15.22 -2.18 -18.61
C VAL A 24 -15.77 -1.27 -17.52
N PHE A 25 -16.69 -1.79 -16.71
CA PHE A 25 -17.18 -1.05 -15.57
C PHE A 25 -15.99 -0.95 -14.61
N SER A 26 -15.67 0.28 -14.21
CA SER A 26 -14.83 0.56 -13.05
C SER A 26 -15.27 -0.32 -11.89
N GLU A 27 -14.42 -1.25 -11.46
CA GLU A 27 -14.73 -2.17 -10.38
C GLU A 27 -13.90 -1.79 -9.17
N VAL A 28 -14.57 -1.31 -8.12
CA VAL A 28 -13.96 -1.16 -6.80
C VAL A 28 -13.94 -2.53 -6.14
N LEU A 29 -12.75 -3.09 -5.98
CA LEU A 29 -12.54 -4.41 -5.39
C LEU A 29 -12.70 -4.37 -3.87
N VAL A 30 -12.25 -3.28 -3.23
CA VAL A 30 -12.52 -2.98 -1.82
C VAL A 30 -12.44 -1.48 -1.60
N LYS A 31 -13.27 -0.99 -0.68
CA LYS A 31 -13.18 0.37 -0.15
C LYS A 31 -13.52 0.31 1.34
N ASP A 32 -12.68 0.93 2.15
CA ASP A 32 -12.87 1.03 3.59
C ASP A 32 -12.36 2.39 4.08
N ASP A 33 -13.29 3.21 4.57
CA ASP A 33 -13.03 4.47 5.29
C ASP A 33 -13.09 4.27 6.81
N PHE A 34 -13.22 3.02 7.27
CA PHE A 34 -13.28 2.60 8.65
C PHE A 34 -14.41 3.19 9.50
N GLU A 35 -15.36 3.91 8.89
CA GLU A 35 -16.48 4.56 9.57
C GLU A 35 -17.55 3.56 10.05
N GLY A 36 -17.57 2.35 9.47
CA GLY A 36 -18.53 1.29 9.79
C GLY A 36 -18.57 0.89 11.28
N SER A 37 -19.72 0.35 11.71
CA SER A 37 -19.85 -0.25 13.04
C SER A 37 -19.28 -1.67 13.07
N ARG A 38 -18.67 -2.07 14.19
CA ARG A 38 -18.28 -3.47 14.42
C ARG A 38 -19.50 -4.38 14.49
N PRO A 39 -19.44 -5.63 13.99
CA PRO A 39 -18.29 -6.28 13.34
C PRO A 39 -18.24 -6.09 11.81
N GLU A 40 -19.32 -5.60 11.20
CA GLU A 40 -19.54 -5.61 9.75
C GLU A 40 -18.60 -4.66 8.98
N GLY A 41 -18.20 -3.54 9.60
CA GLY A 41 -17.28 -2.59 8.99
C GLY A 41 -15.83 -3.10 8.85
N TYR A 42 -15.40 -4.06 9.67
CA TYR A 42 -13.99 -4.50 9.73
C TYR A 42 -13.78 -5.95 9.32
N SER A 43 -14.83 -6.68 8.97
CA SER A 43 -14.73 -8.08 8.55
C SER A 43 -14.04 -8.29 7.21
N LEU A 44 -13.81 -7.21 6.44
CA LEU A 44 -13.10 -7.26 5.16
C LEU A 44 -11.61 -7.56 5.33
N TRP A 45 -11.02 -7.13 6.44
CA TRP A 45 -9.59 -7.26 6.70
C TRP A 45 -9.32 -8.37 7.69
N LEU A 46 -8.55 -9.37 7.27
CA LEU A 46 -7.96 -10.32 8.20
C LEU A 46 -6.84 -9.62 8.96
N GLN A 47 -6.69 -9.92 10.24
CA GLN A 47 -5.58 -9.41 11.04
C GLN A 47 -4.53 -10.50 11.15
N ASN A 48 -3.30 -10.16 10.79
CA ASN A 48 -2.14 -10.93 11.18
C ASN A 48 -1.47 -10.21 12.33
N THR A 49 -1.29 -10.87 13.46
CA THR A 49 -0.52 -10.34 14.58
C THR A 49 0.62 -11.31 14.84
N ASN A 50 1.84 -10.80 15.03
CA ASN A 50 2.95 -11.68 15.39
C ASN A 50 2.70 -12.25 16.81
N CYS A 51 2.80 -13.58 16.97
CA CYS A 51 2.54 -14.25 18.25
C CYS A 51 3.58 -13.94 19.34
N CYS A 52 4.66 -13.25 18.97
CA CYS A 52 5.83 -12.96 19.80
C CYS A 52 5.88 -11.52 20.33
N THR A 53 4.95 -10.64 19.97
CA THR A 53 5.02 -9.21 20.31
C THR A 53 3.65 -8.68 20.72
N ASP A 54 3.63 -7.69 21.62
CA ASP A 54 2.40 -7.03 22.14
C ASP A 54 1.76 -6.08 21.11
N THR A 55 1.72 -6.50 19.86
CA THR A 55 1.21 -5.70 18.76
C THR A 55 -0.29 -5.79 18.62
N THR A 56 -0.88 -4.66 18.29
CA THR A 56 -2.33 -4.52 18.17
C THR A 56 -2.69 -3.87 16.86
N VAL A 57 -3.89 -4.20 16.40
CA VAL A 57 -4.61 -3.49 15.35
C VAL A 57 -5.87 -2.94 15.98
N ASP A 58 -5.86 -1.63 16.22
CA ASP A 58 -6.96 -0.91 16.86
C ASP A 58 -7.71 -0.06 15.84
N PHE A 59 -8.99 0.18 16.09
CA PHE A 59 -9.78 1.17 15.35
C PHE A 59 -10.07 2.30 16.32
N ILE A 60 -9.63 3.50 15.98
CA ILE A 60 -9.47 4.62 16.89
C ILE A 60 -10.19 5.86 16.37
N THR A 61 -10.38 6.88 17.21
CA THR A 61 -11.14 8.09 16.88
C THR A 61 -10.36 9.40 17.11
N ASP A 62 -9.12 9.32 17.59
CA ASP A 62 -8.29 10.46 17.99
C ASP A 62 -7.27 10.88 16.92
N VAL A 63 -6.82 9.94 16.08
CA VAL A 63 -5.92 10.20 14.95
C VAL A 63 -6.60 9.72 13.67
N VAL A 64 -7.31 10.61 12.98
CA VAL A 64 -8.14 10.27 11.80
C VAL A 64 -7.73 11.11 10.59
N HIS A 65 -7.83 10.55 9.39
CA HIS A 65 -7.62 11.31 8.16
C HIS A 65 -8.94 11.88 7.68
N SER A 66 -9.96 11.03 7.53
CA SER A 66 -11.31 11.43 7.18
C SER A 66 -12.31 10.90 8.22
N GLY A 67 -13.55 11.40 8.17
CA GLY A 67 -14.60 10.92 9.05
C GLY A 67 -14.31 11.05 10.56
N SER A 68 -14.51 9.96 11.28
CA SER A 68 -14.43 9.86 12.74
C SER A 68 -13.55 8.72 13.22
N LYS A 69 -13.07 7.85 12.32
CA LYS A 69 -12.28 6.67 12.66
C LYS A 69 -11.11 6.47 11.73
N SER A 70 -10.09 5.80 12.22
CA SER A 70 -9.02 5.24 11.40
C SER A 70 -8.55 3.92 12.02
N VAL A 71 -7.65 3.23 11.33
CA VAL A 71 -6.97 2.08 11.91
C VAL A 71 -5.58 2.48 12.41
N ARG A 72 -5.21 1.96 13.58
CA ARG A 72 -3.89 2.10 14.20
C ARG A 72 -3.26 0.73 14.32
N VAL A 73 -2.08 0.57 13.76
CA VAL A 73 -1.23 -0.60 13.97
C VAL A 73 -0.11 -0.20 14.93
N ASN A 74 -0.05 -0.88 16.07
CA ASN A 74 1.04 -0.73 17.03
C ASN A 74 2.10 -1.80 16.77
N TYR A 75 3.35 -1.38 16.56
CA TYR A 75 4.49 -2.28 16.44
C TYR A 75 5.40 -2.16 17.64
N VAL A 76 5.60 -3.30 18.29
CA VAL A 76 6.50 -3.45 19.42
C VAL A 76 7.62 -4.41 19.02
N LEU A 77 8.87 -3.97 19.15
CA LEU A 77 10.05 -4.84 19.14
C LEU A 77 10.76 -4.68 20.47
N ASP A 78 10.80 -5.78 21.23
CA ASP A 78 11.35 -5.76 22.57
C ASP A 78 12.87 -5.97 22.57
N ASP A 79 13.56 -5.43 23.58
CA ASP A 79 15.01 -5.60 23.78
C ASP A 79 15.39 -7.01 24.21
N SER A 80 14.42 -7.76 24.72
CA SER A 80 14.57 -9.13 25.20
C SER A 80 13.47 -10.02 24.65
N PRO A 81 13.47 -10.29 23.32
CA PRO A 81 12.48 -11.18 22.73
C PRO A 81 12.48 -12.53 23.45
N ARG A 82 11.29 -13.11 23.58
CA ARG A 82 11.13 -14.49 24.06
C ARG A 82 12.03 -15.43 23.23
N GLY A 83 12.61 -16.46 23.86
CA GLY A 83 13.67 -17.29 23.28
C GLY A 83 13.36 -17.91 21.90
N ASP A 84 12.10 -18.16 21.59
CA ASP A 84 11.60 -18.62 20.29
C ASP A 84 11.55 -17.54 19.19
N CYS A 85 11.71 -16.27 19.57
CA CYS A 85 11.63 -15.10 18.72
C CYS A 85 12.99 -14.38 18.58
N GLN A 86 14.04 -14.86 19.27
CA GLN A 86 15.41 -14.29 19.26
C GLN A 86 16.10 -14.33 17.89
N LEU A 87 15.66 -15.21 16.99
CA LEU A 87 16.31 -15.39 15.70
C LEU A 87 15.74 -14.48 14.60
N HIS A 88 14.52 -13.95 14.75
CA HIS A 88 13.84 -13.13 13.74
C HIS A 88 12.79 -12.22 14.41
N GLN A 89 13.18 -11.03 14.84
CA GLN A 89 12.24 -10.05 15.40
C GLN A 89 11.50 -9.25 14.32
N ASP A 90 11.20 -9.86 13.17
CA ASP A 90 10.34 -9.20 12.19
C ASP A 90 8.93 -9.06 12.77
N ASN A 91 8.48 -7.83 12.98
CA ASN A 91 7.09 -7.63 13.36
C ASN A 91 6.21 -7.61 12.12
N ASN A 92 5.58 -8.74 11.80
CA ASN A 92 4.76 -8.90 10.59
C ASN A 92 3.27 -8.58 10.81
N THR A 93 2.94 -7.84 11.87
CA THR A 93 1.55 -7.46 12.15
C THR A 93 1.00 -6.63 11.01
N SER A 94 -0.16 -6.99 10.46
CA SER A 94 -0.72 -6.37 9.26
C SER A 94 -2.23 -6.52 9.15
N LEU A 95 -2.87 -5.61 8.41
CA LEU A 95 -4.19 -5.83 7.83
C LEU A 95 -4.04 -6.55 6.50
N ILE A 96 -4.84 -7.58 6.26
CA ILE A 96 -4.74 -8.42 5.07
C ILE A 96 -6.08 -8.43 4.35
N TYR A 97 -6.08 -7.99 3.09
CA TYR A 97 -7.18 -8.18 2.17
C TYR A 97 -6.86 -9.27 1.16
N LYS A 98 -7.76 -10.26 1.05
CA LYS A 98 -7.68 -11.31 0.04
C LYS A 98 -8.52 -10.92 -1.17
N VAL A 99 -7.87 -10.71 -2.30
CA VAL A 99 -8.51 -10.33 -3.55
C VAL A 99 -9.18 -11.57 -4.16
N SER A 100 -10.45 -11.44 -4.50
CA SER A 100 -11.19 -12.45 -5.24
C SER A 100 -11.01 -12.28 -6.75
N GLY A 101 -10.96 -13.38 -7.47
CA GLY A 101 -10.78 -13.37 -8.92
C GLY A 101 -9.33 -13.12 -9.33
N ASN A 102 -9.13 -12.92 -10.63
CA ASN A 102 -7.82 -12.72 -11.22
C ASN A 102 -7.66 -11.28 -11.71
N VAL A 103 -6.96 -10.46 -10.93
CA VAL A 103 -6.79 -9.04 -11.21
C VAL A 103 -5.37 -8.76 -11.68
N THR A 104 -5.23 -8.39 -12.96
CA THR A 104 -3.92 -8.11 -13.58
C THR A 104 -3.65 -6.62 -13.79
N HIS A 105 -4.65 -5.76 -13.68
CA HIS A 105 -4.47 -4.31 -13.64
C HIS A 105 -5.29 -3.75 -12.49
N TYR A 106 -4.61 -3.07 -11.58
CA TYR A 106 -5.24 -2.52 -10.39
C TYR A 106 -4.51 -1.28 -9.88
N PHE A 107 -5.26 -0.55 -9.06
CA PHE A 107 -4.82 0.58 -8.29
C PHE A 107 -5.04 0.27 -6.82
N PHE A 108 -4.10 0.69 -5.98
CA PHE A 108 -4.29 0.78 -4.54
C PHE A 108 -4.14 2.24 -4.14
N ARG A 109 -5.06 2.74 -3.34
CA ARG A 109 -4.96 4.05 -2.71
C ARG A 109 -5.20 3.90 -1.21
N GLY A 110 -4.43 4.61 -0.40
CA GLY A 110 -4.68 4.74 1.03
C GLY A 110 -4.03 6.00 1.57
N TYR A 111 -4.47 6.42 2.74
CA TYR A 111 -3.81 7.46 3.51
C TYR A 111 -3.07 6.82 4.66
N PHE A 112 -1.83 7.23 4.88
CA PHE A 112 -1.01 6.71 5.96
C PHE A 112 -0.38 7.82 6.77
N ARG A 113 -0.12 7.54 8.05
CA ARG A 113 0.62 8.41 8.96
C ARG A 113 1.53 7.56 9.82
N ILE A 114 2.76 8.02 10.03
CA ILE A 114 3.73 7.39 10.94
C ILE A 114 3.86 8.29 12.16
N GLU A 115 3.58 7.75 13.33
CA GLU A 115 3.87 8.41 14.60
C GLU A 115 5.16 7.85 15.16
N THR A 116 6.14 8.74 15.28
CA THR A 116 7.39 8.50 15.98
C THR A 116 7.74 9.77 16.73
N ALA A 117 8.41 9.63 17.87
CA ALA A 117 9.13 10.74 18.47
C ALA A 117 10.35 11.07 17.59
N GLU A 118 10.75 12.35 17.57
CA GLU A 118 11.82 12.88 16.72
C GLU A 118 13.20 12.27 17.07
N ASP A 119 13.41 11.89 18.32
CA ASP A 119 14.63 11.27 18.84
C ASP A 119 14.77 9.78 18.49
N HIS A 120 13.65 9.06 18.30
CA HIS A 120 13.65 7.67 17.82
C HIS A 120 14.15 7.54 16.37
N PHE A 121 14.16 8.64 15.62
CA PHE A 121 14.58 8.70 14.22
C PHE A 121 16.08 8.37 14.05
N CYS A 122 16.92 8.90 14.93
CA CYS A 122 18.38 8.83 14.79
C CYS A 122 19.02 7.60 15.39
N ASN A 123 18.36 7.03 16.38
CA ASN A 123 18.91 5.89 17.06
C ASN A 123 18.67 4.59 16.30
N ASN A 124 17.77 4.60 15.29
CA ASN A 124 17.30 3.39 14.61
C ASN A 124 17.33 3.46 13.06
N PRO A 125 18.47 3.82 12.42
CA PRO A 125 18.56 4.06 10.97
C PRO A 125 18.29 2.82 10.10
N ILE A 126 18.35 1.62 10.70
CA ILE A 126 18.23 0.34 10.01
C ILE A 126 16.79 -0.21 9.95
N ILE A 127 15.84 0.44 10.62
CA ILE A 127 14.46 -0.04 10.65
C ILE A 127 13.78 0.23 9.30
N GLN A 128 13.40 -0.84 8.61
CA GLN A 128 12.54 -0.74 7.44
C GLN A 128 11.06 -0.78 7.85
N ARG A 129 10.32 0.27 7.48
CA ARG A 129 8.89 0.41 7.75
C ARG A 129 8.09 0.08 6.52
N LYS A 130 7.85 -1.20 6.31
CA LYS A 130 7.15 -1.67 5.11
C LYS A 130 5.66 -1.33 5.24
N LEU A 131 5.24 -0.37 4.42
CA LEU A 131 3.92 0.26 4.46
C LEU A 131 2.86 -0.65 3.86
N VAL A 132 3.10 -1.16 2.65
CA VAL A 132 2.14 -2.03 1.95
C VAL A 132 2.85 -3.07 1.13
N TYR A 133 2.28 -4.27 1.08
CA TYR A 133 2.77 -5.42 0.34
C TYR A 133 1.73 -5.92 -0.64
N PHE A 134 2.19 -6.36 -1.81
CA PHE A 134 1.36 -6.96 -2.84
C PHE A 134 1.88 -8.35 -3.17
N LYS A 135 0.98 -9.33 -3.21
CA LYS A 135 1.31 -10.73 -3.49
C LYS A 135 0.40 -11.33 -4.54
N PRO A 136 0.93 -12.18 -5.45
CA PRO A 136 0.10 -12.91 -6.39
C PRO A 136 -0.72 -14.01 -5.69
N GLN A 137 -1.83 -14.43 -6.32
CA GLN A 137 -2.80 -15.40 -5.78
C GLN A 137 -2.24 -16.84 -5.60
N GLY A 138 -1.10 -17.18 -6.21
CA GLY A 138 -0.56 -18.54 -6.27
C GLY A 138 0.49 -18.94 -5.22
N TRP A 139 0.78 -18.14 -4.18
CA TRP A 139 2.05 -18.27 -3.44
C TRP A 139 1.97 -18.83 -2.01
N GLY A 140 3.01 -19.59 -1.65
CA GLY A 140 3.30 -20.03 -0.28
C GLY A 140 3.89 -18.92 0.61
N SER A 141 4.06 -19.21 1.90
CA SER A 141 4.57 -18.26 2.90
C SER A 141 5.97 -17.75 2.55
N GLY A 142 6.11 -16.43 2.34
CA GLY A 142 7.43 -15.77 2.26
C GLY A 142 7.63 -14.83 1.08
N SER A 143 6.72 -14.82 0.10
CA SER A 143 6.98 -14.13 -1.15
C SER A 143 6.07 -12.95 -1.42
N TRP A 144 6.65 -11.93 -2.06
CA TRP A 144 6.04 -10.65 -2.35
C TRP A 144 6.42 -10.23 -3.77
N ALA A 145 5.47 -9.64 -4.49
CA ALA A 145 5.72 -9.07 -5.82
C ALA A 145 6.53 -7.78 -5.65
N PHE A 146 6.04 -6.91 -4.78
CA PHE A 146 6.71 -5.69 -4.36
C PHE A 146 6.14 -5.20 -3.02
N PHE A 147 6.86 -4.29 -2.39
CA PHE A 147 6.37 -3.54 -1.24
C PHE A 147 6.86 -2.10 -1.29
N ILE A 148 6.07 -1.22 -0.66
CA ILE A 148 6.44 0.18 -0.45
C ILE A 148 6.96 0.29 0.98
N VAL A 149 8.10 0.93 1.17
CA VAL A 149 8.81 0.99 2.45
C VAL A 149 9.23 2.42 2.76
N ALA A 150 9.05 2.82 4.01
CA ALA A 150 9.64 4.02 4.58
C ALA A 150 10.91 3.64 5.37
N TRP A 151 11.99 4.39 5.20
CA TRP A 151 13.26 4.18 5.93
C TRP A 151 13.93 5.53 6.26
N PRO A 152 14.74 5.60 7.33
CA PRO A 152 15.33 6.87 7.77
C PRO A 152 16.24 7.52 6.74
N TRP A 153 16.20 8.85 6.64
CA TRP A 153 17.01 9.61 5.68
C TRP A 153 18.47 9.76 6.12
N GLY A 154 19.35 8.97 5.48
CA GLY A 154 20.80 9.13 5.52
C GLY A 154 21.48 8.79 6.87
N SER A 155 22.81 8.65 6.83
CA SER A 155 23.65 8.32 8.00
C SER A 155 23.76 9.45 9.03
N ASN A 156 23.33 10.67 8.69
CA ASN A 156 23.70 11.88 9.44
C ASN A 156 22.54 12.48 10.24
N CYS A 157 21.32 12.00 10.02
CA CYS A 157 20.20 12.33 10.90
C CYS A 157 19.88 13.82 11.08
N THR A 158 20.33 14.67 10.15
CA THR A 158 20.23 16.13 10.25
C THR A 158 18.94 16.69 9.65
N GLN A 159 18.08 15.87 9.04
CA GLN A 159 16.74 16.27 8.64
C GLN A 159 15.72 15.22 9.08
N ASN A 160 14.67 15.69 9.76
CA ASN A 160 13.57 14.88 10.24
C ASN A 160 12.85 14.20 9.07
N GLY A 161 12.52 12.91 9.19
CA GLY A 161 11.59 12.21 8.31
C GLY A 161 12.19 11.08 7.46
N TYR A 162 11.34 10.33 6.79
CA TYR A 162 11.65 9.09 6.09
C TYR A 162 11.68 9.25 4.58
N ASN A 163 12.57 8.53 3.93
CA ASN A 163 12.47 8.25 2.50
C ASN A 163 11.42 7.17 2.27
N VAL A 164 10.57 7.36 1.26
CA VAL A 164 9.71 6.30 0.74
C VAL A 164 10.36 5.71 -0.52
N SER A 165 10.42 4.38 -0.56
CA SER A 165 11.02 3.61 -1.66
C SER A 165 10.15 2.40 -2.00
N VAL A 166 10.40 1.81 -3.17
CA VAL A 166 9.69 0.65 -3.68
C VAL A 166 10.68 -0.49 -3.85
N ALA A 167 10.53 -1.57 -3.08
CA ALA A 167 11.28 -2.79 -3.31
C ALA A 167 10.43 -3.74 -4.15
N TYR A 168 11.02 -4.40 -5.15
CA TYR A 168 10.32 -5.40 -5.94
C TYR A 168 11.17 -6.67 -6.11
N GLY A 169 10.50 -7.81 -6.04
CA GLY A 169 11.15 -9.11 -6.09
C GLY A 169 11.32 -9.56 -7.53
N ASN A 170 12.45 -10.18 -7.87
CA ASN A 170 12.41 -11.21 -8.90
C ASN A 170 11.92 -12.49 -8.23
N ALA A 171 10.97 -13.17 -8.86
CA ALA A 171 10.30 -14.34 -8.31
C ALA A 171 11.20 -15.52 -7.89
N GLY A 172 12.49 -15.49 -8.22
CA GLY A 172 13.50 -16.45 -7.75
C GLY A 172 13.97 -16.24 -6.30
N GLY A 173 13.38 -15.31 -5.53
CA GLY A 173 13.72 -15.07 -4.12
C GLY A 173 14.96 -14.18 -3.89
N THR A 174 15.69 -13.84 -4.95
CA THR A 174 16.66 -12.75 -4.95
C THR A 174 15.97 -11.46 -5.39
N GLY A 175 15.26 -10.83 -4.46
CA GLY A 175 14.65 -9.53 -4.73
C GLY A 175 15.71 -8.49 -5.05
N THR A 176 15.47 -7.68 -6.08
CA THR A 176 16.26 -6.47 -6.31
C THR A 176 15.53 -5.35 -5.59
N THR A 177 15.99 -5.01 -4.39
CA THR A 177 15.54 -3.75 -3.77
C THR A 177 16.17 -2.61 -4.55
N LEU A 178 15.45 -2.08 -5.55
CA LEU A 178 15.81 -0.77 -6.09
C LEU A 178 15.35 0.27 -5.09
N TRP A 179 16.29 0.77 -4.30
CA TRP A 179 16.08 1.90 -3.42
C TRP A 179 15.84 3.15 -4.25
N GLY A 180 14.60 3.39 -4.69
CA GLY A 180 14.24 4.59 -5.45
C GLY A 180 15.34 4.98 -6.45
N ASP A 181 15.64 4.05 -7.37
CA ASP A 181 16.69 4.10 -8.40
C ASP A 181 18.15 3.89 -7.95
N ASP A 182 18.69 2.68 -8.21
CA ASP A 182 20.14 2.42 -8.36
C ASP A 182 20.76 3.14 -9.60
N GLY A 183 20.18 4.25 -10.03
CA GLY A 183 20.76 5.13 -11.02
C GLY A 183 21.56 6.25 -10.34
N SER A 184 22.62 6.72 -11.00
CA SER A 184 23.29 7.99 -10.71
C SER A 184 22.38 9.24 -10.86
N ALA A 185 21.06 9.05 -10.92
CA ALA A 185 20.05 10.05 -11.16
C ALA A 185 18.95 9.92 -10.09
N GLY A 186 19.15 10.54 -8.92
CA GLY A 186 18.03 11.02 -8.12
C GLY A 186 17.72 10.32 -6.82
N PHE A 187 18.72 10.11 -5.95
CA PHE A 187 18.52 9.85 -4.52
C PHE A 187 17.75 10.98 -3.78
N ASP A 188 17.52 12.11 -4.45
CA ASP A 188 17.29 13.37 -3.79
C ASP A 188 16.22 14.18 -4.52
N THR A 189 14.96 13.78 -4.35
CA THR A 189 13.87 14.74 -4.54
C THR A 189 13.13 14.83 -3.23
N LYS A 190 12.93 16.05 -2.70
CA LYS A 190 12.08 16.32 -1.52
C LYS A 190 10.67 15.69 -1.60
N ASN A 191 10.30 15.16 -2.77
CA ASN A 191 8.99 14.65 -3.11
C ASN A 191 8.74 13.21 -2.62
N ASN A 192 9.77 12.42 -2.29
CA ASN A 192 9.61 11.08 -1.70
C ASN A 192 9.83 11.07 -0.18
N HIS A 193 9.90 12.24 0.44
CA HIS A 193 10.16 12.40 1.87
C HIS A 193 8.86 12.56 2.66
N VAL A 194 8.74 11.82 3.77
CA VAL A 194 7.58 11.89 4.67
C VAL A 194 8.01 12.24 6.08
N TYR A 195 7.24 13.11 6.73
CA TYR A 195 7.52 13.61 8.07
C TYR A 195 6.63 12.91 9.10
N PRO A 196 7.11 12.74 10.34
CA PRO A 196 6.30 12.17 11.41
C PRO A 196 5.02 12.98 11.64
N ASN A 197 3.99 12.31 12.14
CA ASN A 197 2.73 12.92 12.59
C ASN A 197 1.94 13.68 11.52
N GLN A 198 2.19 13.38 10.25
CA GLN A 198 1.47 13.94 9.11
C GLN A 198 0.82 12.83 8.27
N TRP A 199 -0.36 13.11 7.74
CA TRP A 199 -1.04 12.22 6.80
C TRP A 199 -0.51 12.40 5.38
N TYR A 200 -0.28 11.27 4.72
CA TYR A 200 0.19 11.18 3.35
C TYR A 200 -0.79 10.41 2.49
N TYR A 201 -1.06 10.96 1.31
CA TYR A 201 -1.70 10.25 0.23
C TYR A 201 -0.68 9.28 -0.39
N LEU A 202 -1.07 8.01 -0.55
CA LEU A 202 -0.33 7.02 -1.31
C LEU A 202 -1.26 6.36 -2.32
N GLU A 203 -0.92 6.44 -3.60
CA GLU A 203 -1.60 5.68 -4.65
C GLU A 203 -0.58 4.98 -5.52
N MET A 204 -0.93 3.79 -6.01
CA MET A 204 -0.13 3.07 -6.97
C MET A 204 -0.99 2.50 -8.09
N GLU A 205 -0.34 2.21 -9.21
CA GLU A 205 -0.90 1.47 -10.34
C GLU A 205 0.04 0.31 -10.66
N ALA A 206 -0.48 -0.91 -10.67
CA ALA A 206 0.24 -2.10 -11.09
C ALA A 206 -0.44 -2.73 -12.31
N LYS A 207 0.34 -3.03 -13.34
CA LYS A 207 -0.10 -3.78 -14.53
C LYS A 207 0.78 -4.99 -14.72
N TYR A 208 0.14 -6.15 -14.71
CA TYR A 208 0.71 -7.45 -14.96
C TYR A 208 0.56 -7.80 -16.45
N ALA A 209 1.68 -8.04 -17.12
CA ALA A 209 1.77 -8.33 -18.55
C ALA A 209 2.41 -9.71 -18.80
N SER A 210 3.33 -9.84 -19.76
CA SER A 210 4.20 -11.01 -19.83
C SER A 210 5.37 -10.88 -18.84
N TYR A 211 6.06 -11.98 -18.56
CA TYR A 211 7.23 -11.97 -17.69
C TYR A 211 8.26 -10.92 -18.15
N GLY A 212 8.72 -10.09 -17.21
CA GLY A 212 9.67 -9.00 -17.49
C GLY A 212 9.06 -7.80 -18.21
N ASN A 213 7.73 -7.70 -18.34
CA ASN A 213 7.03 -6.59 -18.98
C ASN A 213 5.95 -5.97 -18.08
N ASP A 214 5.93 -6.31 -16.79
CA ASP A 214 5.02 -5.69 -15.84
C ASP A 214 5.39 -4.19 -15.66
N SER A 215 4.44 -3.38 -15.19
CA SER A 215 4.68 -1.97 -14.87
C SER A 215 4.13 -1.59 -13.50
N LEU A 216 4.82 -0.66 -12.84
CA LEU A 216 4.44 -0.12 -11.55
C LEU A 216 4.64 1.39 -11.53
N LYS A 217 3.62 2.10 -11.09
CA LYS A 217 3.67 3.54 -10.80
C LYS A 217 3.26 3.80 -9.38
N VAL A 218 3.90 4.77 -8.73
CA VAL A 218 3.56 5.19 -7.37
C VAL A 218 3.50 6.72 -7.32
N TRP A 219 2.38 7.23 -6.84
CA TRP A 219 2.16 8.63 -6.52
C TRP A 219 2.08 8.80 -5.01
N MET A 220 2.69 9.87 -4.51
CA MET A 220 2.64 10.22 -3.11
C MET A 220 2.61 11.75 -2.95
N SER A 221 1.94 12.21 -1.91
CA SER A 221 2.02 13.60 -1.47
C SER A 221 1.58 13.71 -0.02
N ALA A 222 1.94 14.81 0.64
CA ALA A 222 1.23 15.24 1.84
C ALA A 222 -0.27 15.34 1.54
N SER A 223 -1.13 14.92 2.48
CA SER A 223 -2.57 15.08 2.31
C SER A 223 -2.93 16.56 2.12
N GLY A 224 -3.84 16.84 1.18
CA GLY A 224 -4.21 18.18 0.75
C GLY A 224 -3.30 18.81 -0.31
N SER A 225 -2.20 18.15 -0.70
CA SER A 225 -1.31 18.60 -1.78
C SER A 225 -1.47 17.76 -3.05
N ASP A 226 -1.08 18.33 -4.19
CA ASP A 226 -1.09 17.63 -5.48
C ASP A 226 -0.22 16.36 -5.44
N PRO A 227 -0.73 15.20 -5.88
CA PRO A 227 0.03 13.96 -5.94
C PRO A 227 1.26 14.08 -6.85
N VAL A 228 2.42 13.63 -6.37
CA VAL A 228 3.67 13.59 -7.13
C VAL A 228 3.99 12.16 -7.50
N LEU A 229 4.34 11.91 -8.77
CA LEU A 229 4.84 10.60 -9.22
C LEU A 229 6.25 10.39 -8.67
N ILE A 230 6.40 9.45 -7.73
CA ILE A 230 7.68 9.15 -7.07
C ILE A 230 8.36 7.89 -7.64
N PHE A 231 7.62 7.09 -8.43
CA PHE A 231 8.15 5.88 -9.08
C PHE A 231 7.36 5.61 -10.36
N ASP A 232 8.05 5.35 -11.47
CA ASP A 232 7.45 4.90 -12.74
C ASP A 232 8.44 3.97 -13.44
N ARG A 233 8.13 2.67 -13.44
CA ARG A 233 8.95 1.65 -14.09
C ARG A 233 8.10 0.69 -14.89
N THR A 234 8.63 0.30 -16.03
CA THR A 234 8.16 -0.78 -16.88
C THR A 234 9.27 -1.82 -17.00
N GLY A 235 8.97 -2.96 -17.64
CA GLY A 235 9.97 -4.00 -17.81
C GLY A 235 10.24 -4.80 -16.53
N LEU A 236 9.28 -4.81 -15.60
CA LEU A 236 9.42 -5.47 -14.31
C LEU A 236 9.00 -6.94 -14.39
N ALA A 237 9.58 -7.77 -13.52
CA ALA A 237 9.20 -9.16 -13.33
C ALA A 237 8.55 -9.34 -11.95
N LEU A 238 7.37 -8.75 -11.76
CA LEU A 238 6.64 -8.74 -10.48
C LEU A 238 6.01 -10.10 -10.14
N ARG A 239 6.06 -11.04 -11.08
CA ARG A 239 5.49 -12.39 -11.00
C ARG A 239 6.48 -13.41 -11.53
N SER A 240 6.37 -14.64 -11.05
CA SER A 240 7.19 -15.76 -11.55
C SER A 240 6.85 -16.10 -13.00
N PRO A 241 7.76 -16.77 -13.74
CA PRO A 241 7.40 -17.36 -15.03
C PRO A 241 6.17 -18.28 -14.93
N SER A 242 6.06 -19.07 -13.84
CA SER A 242 4.90 -19.93 -13.59
C SER A 242 3.61 -19.16 -13.30
N ASP A 243 3.68 -18.03 -12.60
CA ASP A 243 2.50 -17.17 -12.40
C ASP A 243 2.02 -16.61 -13.74
N VAL A 244 2.94 -16.19 -14.59
CA VAL A 244 2.60 -15.67 -15.92
C VAL A 244 1.94 -16.76 -16.77
N GLU A 245 2.51 -17.98 -16.78
CA GLU A 245 1.95 -19.14 -17.50
C GLU A 245 0.54 -19.50 -17.01
N ASN A 246 0.31 -19.45 -15.70
CA ASN A 246 -0.98 -19.74 -15.09
C ASN A 246 -1.91 -18.50 -15.02
N ASN A 247 -1.51 -17.39 -15.64
CA ASN A 247 -2.21 -16.12 -15.60
C ASN A 247 -2.61 -15.68 -14.18
N ILE A 248 -1.72 -15.85 -13.20
CA ILE A 248 -1.94 -15.45 -11.81
C ILE A 248 -1.81 -13.93 -11.69
N GLY A 249 -2.82 -13.30 -11.11
CA GLY A 249 -2.88 -11.88 -10.79
C GLY A 249 -2.71 -11.61 -9.30
N LEU A 250 -3.16 -10.42 -8.88
CA LEU A 250 -3.12 -10.00 -7.48
C LEU A 250 -4.00 -10.93 -6.64
N GLY A 251 -3.45 -11.43 -5.54
CA GLY A 251 -4.18 -12.27 -4.59
C GLY A 251 -4.27 -11.70 -3.18
N VAL A 252 -3.23 -11.02 -2.71
CA VAL A 252 -3.21 -10.48 -1.35
C VAL A 252 -2.61 -9.08 -1.34
N VAL A 253 -3.27 -8.18 -0.62
CA VAL A 253 -2.72 -6.89 -0.20
C VAL A 253 -2.58 -6.89 1.30
N GLU A 254 -1.39 -6.54 1.81
CA GLU A 254 -1.16 -6.40 3.23
C GLU A 254 -0.73 -4.98 3.57
N VAL A 255 -1.46 -4.35 4.48
CA VAL A 255 -1.30 -2.95 4.85
C VAL A 255 -0.73 -2.86 6.26
N GLY A 256 0.23 -1.96 6.43
CA GLY A 256 1.02 -1.80 7.63
C GLY A 256 1.73 -3.11 7.97
N ARG A 257 2.57 -3.67 7.10
CA ARG A 257 3.02 -5.06 7.31
C ARG A 257 4.18 -5.24 8.27
N GLN A 258 5.29 -4.52 8.08
CA GLN A 258 6.53 -4.94 8.72
C GLN A 258 7.35 -3.81 9.33
N VAL A 259 7.89 -4.08 10.51
CA VAL A 259 9.12 -3.50 11.04
C VAL A 259 10.21 -4.58 10.92
N ASP A 260 11.23 -4.34 10.10
CA ASP A 260 12.33 -5.26 9.83
C ASP A 260 13.64 -4.64 10.34
N VAL A 261 14.47 -5.43 11.03
CA VAL A 261 15.74 -5.01 11.64
C VAL A 261 16.83 -6.02 11.28
N SER A 262 17.98 -5.53 10.79
CA SER A 262 19.14 -6.40 10.52
C SER A 262 19.70 -7.04 11.79
N ARG A 263 19.94 -8.36 11.74
CA ARG A 263 20.44 -9.17 12.86
C ARG A 263 21.77 -8.69 13.49
N SER A 264 22.51 -7.78 12.87
CA SER A 264 23.80 -7.33 13.36
C SER A 264 23.71 -6.26 14.45
N ASP A 265 22.54 -5.63 14.61
CA ASP A 265 22.46 -4.30 15.21
C ASP A 265 21.48 -4.22 16.38
N TYR A 266 21.26 -5.34 17.09
CA TYR A 266 20.30 -5.48 18.19
C TYR A 266 20.52 -4.60 19.43
N SER A 267 21.40 -3.59 19.39
CA SER A 267 21.58 -2.61 20.46
C SER A 267 20.57 -1.45 20.40
N LEU A 268 19.48 -1.58 19.64
CA LEU A 268 18.60 -0.47 19.26
C LEU A 268 17.68 0.06 20.35
N GLY A 269 17.51 -0.64 21.48
CA GLY A 269 16.52 -0.25 22.48
C GLY A 269 15.10 -0.59 22.01
N HIS A 270 14.20 -0.72 22.98
CA HIS A 270 12.82 -1.08 22.77
C HIS A 270 12.14 -0.16 21.75
N ILE A 271 11.60 -0.74 20.68
CA ILE A 271 10.85 0.00 19.65
C ILE A 271 9.36 -0.13 19.96
N ASN A 272 8.69 1.00 20.04
CA ASN A 272 7.24 1.11 20.16
C ASN A 272 6.79 2.22 19.20
N GLU A 273 6.20 1.83 18.07
CA GLU A 273 5.77 2.77 17.03
C GLU A 273 4.34 2.52 16.57
N PHE A 274 3.63 3.60 16.28
CA PHE A 274 2.28 3.54 15.75
C PHE A 274 2.26 3.97 14.30
N ARG A 275 1.56 3.20 13.46
CA ARG A 275 1.24 3.60 12.09
C ARG A 275 -0.25 3.58 11.90
N TYR A 276 -0.74 4.56 11.17
CA TYR A 276 -2.15 4.77 10.94
C TYR A 276 -2.47 4.60 9.48
N TRP A 277 -3.64 4.04 9.20
CA TRP A 277 -4.19 3.95 7.86
C TRP A 277 -5.64 4.39 7.83
N ASP A 278 -6.02 4.99 6.72
CA ASP A 278 -7.38 5.47 6.48
C ASP A 278 -7.72 5.49 4.98
N ASP A 279 -9.00 5.52 4.67
CA ASP A 279 -9.60 5.58 3.33
C ASP A 279 -8.89 4.69 2.29
N ILE A 280 -8.82 3.39 2.58
CA ILE A 280 -8.18 2.41 1.69
C ILE A 280 -9.13 2.03 0.56
N VAL A 281 -8.62 2.04 -0.67
CA VAL A 281 -9.35 1.63 -1.88
C VAL A 281 -8.46 0.75 -2.73
N ILE A 282 -9.00 -0.36 -3.23
CA ILE A 282 -8.42 -1.11 -4.34
C ILE A 282 -9.44 -1.12 -5.48
N SER A 283 -9.00 -0.75 -6.67
CA SER A 283 -9.87 -0.55 -7.83
C SER A 283 -9.18 -1.02 -9.11
N THR A 284 -9.94 -1.31 -10.16
CA THR A 284 -9.41 -1.51 -11.52
C THR A 284 -9.15 -0.19 -12.27
N GLU A 285 -9.54 0.93 -11.68
CA GLU A 285 -9.32 2.29 -12.21
C GLU A 285 -8.65 3.22 -11.19
N LYS A 286 -8.04 4.29 -11.70
CA LYS A 286 -7.39 5.32 -10.88
C LYS A 286 -8.39 5.95 -9.92
N VAL A 287 -8.02 6.06 -8.65
CA VAL A 287 -8.90 6.56 -7.58
C VAL A 287 -8.70 8.06 -7.38
N GLY A 288 -7.44 8.49 -7.29
CA GLY A 288 -7.06 9.87 -7.00
C GLY A 288 -7.21 10.26 -5.52
N PRO A 289 -6.77 11.47 -5.15
CA PRO A 289 -6.88 11.99 -3.79
C PRO A 289 -8.31 12.41 -3.46
N ILE A 290 -8.67 12.33 -2.18
CA ILE A 290 -9.88 12.93 -1.63
C ILE A 290 -9.72 14.45 -1.65
N SER A 291 -10.57 15.12 -2.42
CA SER A 291 -10.52 16.57 -2.67
C SER A 291 -11.01 17.45 -1.52
N SER A 292 -11.42 16.86 -0.40
CA SER A 292 -11.94 17.61 0.75
C SER A 292 -11.67 16.86 2.06
N VAL A 293 -10.49 17.09 2.64
CA VAL A 293 -10.28 16.77 4.05
C VAL A 293 -10.58 18.05 4.82
N ALA A 294 -11.69 18.08 5.57
CA ALA A 294 -11.85 19.07 6.62
C ALA A 294 -10.83 18.71 7.71
N VAL A 295 -9.57 19.12 7.53
CA VAL A 295 -8.50 18.87 8.49
C VAL A 295 -8.98 19.41 9.83
N PRO A 296 -9.22 18.56 10.85
CA PRO A 296 -9.35 19.05 12.20
C PRO A 296 -8.05 19.82 12.47
N GLY A 297 -8.15 21.12 12.73
CA GLY A 297 -6.98 21.96 12.95
C GLY A 297 -6.01 21.29 13.94
N PRO A 298 -4.70 21.58 13.84
CA PRO A 298 -3.71 20.96 14.72
C PRO A 298 -4.18 21.04 16.16
N PRO A 299 -3.96 20.00 16.99
CA PRO A 299 -4.33 20.03 18.40
C PRO A 299 -3.79 21.34 18.97
N GLN A 300 -4.69 22.22 19.42
CA GLN A 300 -4.27 23.49 19.97
C GLN A 300 -3.36 23.17 21.14
N ASN A 301 -2.09 23.54 21.00
CA ASN A 301 -1.08 23.39 22.03
C ASN A 301 -1.68 23.79 23.37
N PHE A 302 -1.71 22.84 24.30
CA PHE A 302 -1.88 23.13 25.72
C PHE A 302 -0.82 24.18 26.08
N LYS A 303 -1.25 25.44 26.22
CA LYS A 303 -0.41 26.46 26.85
C LYS A 303 -0.24 26.05 28.30
N ILE A 304 0.92 25.50 28.64
CA ILE A 304 1.36 25.46 30.03
C ILE A 304 1.55 26.91 30.45
N ASN A 305 0.59 27.43 31.22
CA ASN A 305 0.74 28.72 31.90
C ASN A 305 1.78 28.54 33.00
N ILE A 306 3.05 28.81 32.66
CA ILE A 306 4.06 29.07 33.68
C ILE A 306 3.79 30.50 34.16
N THR A 307 3.19 30.61 35.34
CA THR A 307 3.05 31.88 36.05
C THR A 307 4.40 32.17 36.72
N PRO A 308 4.92 33.42 36.69
CA PRO A 308 6.21 33.76 37.27
C PRO A 308 6.32 33.45 38.77
#